data_AF-A0A168I2B3-F1
#
_entry.id   AF-A0A168I2B3-F1
#
_cell.length_a   1.000
_cell.length_b   1.000
_cell.length_c   1.000
_cell.angle_alpha   90.00
_cell.angle_beta   90.00
_cell.angle_gamma   90.00
#
_symmetry.space_group_name_H-M   'P 1'
#
loop_
_entity.id
_entity.type
_entity.pdbx_description
1 polymer ?
#
loop_
_entity_poly.entity_id
_entity_poly.type
_entity_poly.pdbx_seq_one_letter_code
_entity_poly.pdbx_strand_id
1 'polypeptide(L)'
;MVNFFRAAVAGVLAFAGAAQAAAVGNQFASGYPGSIEVKSTSPLTIRYSTSQPDDKNWIGIYPAVDGGGPDNQQEGTKASVKWAYASGLDGTVTIPTDGLPGGDYKAYFLARDAYIWQGAPVQFSLDKTYPGTVKATSGYPIRVEYSTSKPNENNWVGIYFAAGGGPDTGANNGSASVRWAYAGEAQGSVEIPTDGFGDGVYKAYLLANDGYESLASPQIFAQGNAVFKGAIAVDYAAGSFTFQYTTQRAAAKNWIGIWPYGQGPDSQSGVGASLVWEYATDALGIKKVDASKLASGQYQAFFLANDGYSWLASPITIHK
;
A
#
# COMPACT_ATOMS: atom_id res chain seq x y z
N MET A 1 -76.89 -13.19 0.94
CA MET A 1 -75.86 -12.46 1.69
C MET A 1 -74.50 -13.03 1.29
N VAL A 2 -73.43 -12.33 0.95
CA VAL A 2 -73.05 -10.95 0.59
C VAL A 2 -71.69 -11.15 -0.12
N ASN A 3 -71.47 -10.47 -1.25
CA ASN A 3 -70.19 -10.39 -1.97
C ASN A 3 -69.08 -9.78 -1.10
N PHE A 4 -67.80 -9.99 -1.42
CA PHE A 4 -66.87 -8.93 -1.87
C PHE A 4 -65.43 -9.44 -2.04
N PHE A 5 -64.89 -9.18 -3.25
CA PHE A 5 -63.48 -9.02 -3.60
C PHE A 5 -62.68 -8.23 -2.56
N ARG A 6 -61.38 -8.56 -2.34
CA ARG A 6 -60.22 -7.63 -2.18
C ARG A 6 -58.91 -8.40 -2.44
N ALA A 7 -58.23 -8.17 -3.57
CA ALA A 7 -57.23 -7.11 -3.84
C ALA A 7 -55.81 -7.48 -3.36
N ALA A 8 -54.97 -7.91 -4.30
CA ALA A 8 -53.52 -7.99 -4.15
C ALA A 8 -52.92 -6.59 -4.27
N VAL A 9 -52.18 -6.15 -3.26
CA VAL A 9 -51.37 -4.93 -3.34
C VAL A 9 -49.92 -5.35 -3.55
N ALA A 10 -49.43 -5.16 -4.76
CA ALA A 10 -48.02 -5.19 -5.08
C ALA A 10 -47.37 -3.89 -4.59
N GLY A 11 -46.63 -3.97 -3.49
CA GLY A 11 -45.77 -2.87 -3.03
C GLY A 11 -44.44 -2.93 -3.76
N VAL A 12 -44.26 -2.08 -4.77
CA VAL A 12 -42.94 -1.81 -5.35
C VAL A 12 -42.17 -0.94 -4.35
N LEU A 13 -41.26 -1.54 -3.61
CA LEU A 13 -40.24 -0.81 -2.84
C LEU A 13 -39.17 -0.32 -3.82
N ALA A 14 -39.25 0.96 -4.18
CA ALA A 14 -38.17 1.66 -4.86
C ALA A 14 -37.02 1.87 -3.86
N PHE A 15 -35.97 1.06 -3.96
CA PHE A 15 -34.69 1.35 -3.31
C PHE A 15 -34.00 2.47 -4.10
N ALA A 16 -34.09 3.69 -3.58
CA ALA A 16 -33.17 4.76 -3.97
C ALA A 16 -31.78 4.38 -3.45
N GLY A 17 -30.94 3.83 -4.33
CA GLY A 17 -29.54 3.56 -4.04
C GLY A 17 -28.79 4.88 -3.90
N ALA A 18 -28.65 5.37 -2.67
CA ALA A 18 -27.55 6.27 -2.36
C ALA A 18 -26.26 5.46 -2.53
N ALA A 19 -25.40 5.87 -3.47
CA ALA A 19 -24.06 5.32 -3.59
C ALA A 19 -23.32 5.61 -2.28
N GLN A 20 -23.30 4.63 -1.37
CA GLN A 20 -22.43 4.68 -0.21
C GLN A 20 -21.01 4.50 -0.72
N ALA A 21 -20.20 5.56 -0.59
CA ALA A 21 -18.76 5.39 -0.65
C ALA A 21 -18.38 4.33 0.39
N ALA A 22 -17.80 3.23 -0.06
CA ALA A 22 -17.27 2.22 0.84
C ALA A 22 -16.26 2.90 1.77
N ALA A 23 -16.44 2.75 3.07
CA ALA A 23 -15.49 3.23 4.06
C ALA A 23 -14.16 2.48 3.89
N VAL A 24 -13.14 3.15 3.33
CA VAL A 24 -11.78 2.62 3.19
C VAL A 24 -10.96 3.14 4.36
N GLY A 25 -11.10 2.48 5.51
CA GLY A 25 -10.37 2.81 6.72
C GLY A 25 -9.20 1.88 6.96
N ASN A 26 -7.99 2.45 7.08
CA ASN A 26 -6.89 1.77 7.73
C ASN A 26 -7.13 1.83 9.24
N GLN A 27 -7.24 0.69 9.93
CA GLN A 27 -6.97 0.64 11.38
C GLN A 27 -5.53 1.14 11.61
N PHE A 28 -5.11 1.43 12.86
CA PHE A 28 -3.73 1.79 13.15
C PHE A 28 -2.79 0.81 12.44
N ALA A 29 -2.16 1.26 11.36
CA ALA A 29 -1.17 0.46 10.66
C ALA A 29 -0.03 0.30 11.65
N SER A 30 0.26 -0.95 12.07
CA SER A 30 1.32 -1.19 13.05
C SER A 30 2.59 -0.49 12.60
N GLY A 31 3.16 0.34 13.47
CA GLY A 31 4.34 1.16 13.19
C GLY A 31 4.09 2.63 12.85
N TYR A 32 2.82 3.04 12.68
CA TYR A 32 2.44 4.44 12.58
C TYR A 32 1.72 4.93 13.86
N PRO A 33 1.90 6.21 14.26
CA PRO A 33 1.27 6.75 15.45
C PRO A 33 -0.25 6.97 15.29
N GLY A 34 -0.79 6.86 14.07
CA GLY A 34 -2.16 7.24 13.75
C GLY A 34 -2.77 6.51 12.55
N SER A 35 -3.95 6.95 12.16
CA SER A 35 -4.73 6.44 11.04
C SER A 35 -5.47 7.57 10.31
N ILE A 36 -5.84 7.30 9.06
CA ILE A 36 -6.63 8.17 8.19
C ILE A 36 -7.64 7.32 7.43
N GLU A 37 -8.84 7.86 7.24
CA GLU A 37 -9.93 7.19 6.56
C GLU A 37 -10.83 8.19 5.83
N VAL A 38 -11.11 7.95 4.55
CA VAL A 38 -12.10 8.72 3.79
C VAL A 38 -13.50 8.15 4.10
N LYS A 39 -14.39 9.01 4.61
CA LYS A 39 -15.77 8.68 4.99
C LYS A 39 -16.79 9.02 3.91
N SER A 40 -16.52 10.07 3.14
CA SER A 40 -17.34 10.51 2.01
C SER A 40 -16.47 11.32 1.06
N THR A 41 -16.83 11.39 -0.22
CA THR A 41 -16.19 12.23 -1.25
C THR A 41 -17.05 13.41 -1.67
N SER A 42 -18.29 13.52 -1.16
CA SER A 42 -19.21 14.63 -1.45
C SER A 42 -20.07 14.97 -0.22
N PRO A 43 -19.65 15.94 0.62
CA PRO A 43 -18.33 16.59 0.62
C PRO A 43 -17.22 15.62 1.09
N LEU A 44 -15.96 15.89 0.70
CA LEU A 44 -14.83 15.07 1.16
C LEU A 44 -14.67 15.19 2.67
N THR A 45 -14.95 14.08 3.35
CA THR A 45 -14.94 13.97 4.81
C THR A 45 -13.93 12.92 5.19
N ILE A 46 -12.96 13.28 6.02
CA ILE A 46 -11.85 12.42 6.40
C ILE A 46 -11.78 12.32 7.91
N ARG A 47 -11.85 11.09 8.44
CA ARG A 47 -11.61 10.78 9.84
C ARG A 47 -10.11 10.53 10.05
N TYR A 48 -9.58 11.01 11.15
CA TYR A 48 -8.19 10.76 11.56
C TYR A 48 -8.11 10.43 13.04
N SER A 49 -7.00 9.77 13.42
CA SER A 49 -6.58 9.62 14.80
C SER A 49 -5.06 9.54 14.88
N THR A 50 -4.47 9.97 16.00
CA THR A 50 -3.02 9.93 16.26
C THR A 50 -2.75 9.89 17.76
N SER A 51 -1.70 9.17 18.13
CA SER A 51 -1.10 9.19 19.47
C SER A 51 -0.13 10.37 19.66
N GLN A 52 0.11 11.16 18.62
CA GLN A 52 1.00 12.31 18.60
C GLN A 52 0.26 13.57 18.10
N PRO A 53 -0.67 14.13 18.90
CA PRO A 53 -1.39 15.34 18.53
C PRO A 53 -0.41 16.51 18.46
N ASP A 54 -0.65 17.42 17.53
CA ASP A 54 0.19 18.59 17.29
C ASP A 54 -0.61 19.59 16.45
N ASP A 55 -0.60 20.88 16.81
CA ASP A 55 -1.37 21.90 16.10
C ASP A 55 -1.00 22.07 14.62
N LYS A 56 0.16 21.52 14.24
CA LYS A 56 0.70 21.52 12.88
C LYS A 56 0.56 20.18 12.16
N ASN A 57 -0.11 19.20 12.76
CA ASN A 57 -0.53 18.02 12.02
C ASN A 57 -1.57 18.43 10.97
N TRP A 58 -1.47 17.89 9.76
CA TRP A 58 -2.29 18.33 8.64
C TRP A 58 -2.64 17.19 7.70
N ILE A 59 -3.76 17.33 6.98
CA ILE A 59 -4.18 16.39 5.96
C ILE A 59 -4.04 17.09 4.60
N GLY A 60 -3.21 16.52 3.74
CA GLY A 60 -2.99 17.01 2.38
C GLY A 60 -3.63 16.10 1.33
N ILE A 61 -4.27 16.71 0.33
CA ILE A 61 -4.86 16.02 -0.82
C ILE A 61 -3.98 16.24 -2.04
N TYR A 62 -3.66 15.14 -2.74
CA TYR A 62 -2.83 15.15 -3.93
C TYR A 62 -3.47 14.29 -5.03
N PRO A 63 -3.33 14.65 -6.31
CA PRO A 63 -3.64 13.73 -7.40
C PRO A 63 -2.84 12.43 -7.24
N ALA A 64 -3.46 11.27 -7.48
CA ALA A 64 -2.75 9.99 -7.40
C ALA A 64 -1.74 9.83 -8.55
N VAL A 65 -2.07 10.41 -9.72
CA VAL A 65 -1.24 10.39 -10.93
C VAL A 65 -0.52 11.72 -11.09
N ASP A 66 0.80 11.66 -11.28
CA ASP A 66 1.70 12.82 -11.41
C ASP A 66 1.61 13.84 -10.27
N GLY A 67 0.84 13.56 -9.21
CA GLY A 67 0.53 14.53 -8.17
C GLY A 67 1.69 14.80 -7.22
N GLY A 68 2.82 14.08 -7.39
CA GLY A 68 4.04 14.32 -6.64
C GLY A 68 3.78 14.40 -5.13
N GLY A 69 2.85 13.59 -4.61
CA GLY A 69 2.54 13.54 -3.19
C GLY A 69 3.71 12.98 -2.39
N PRO A 70 3.65 13.04 -1.05
CA PRO A 70 4.70 12.55 -0.18
C PRO A 70 4.72 11.01 -0.10
N ASP A 71 4.77 10.32 -1.25
CA ASP A 71 4.76 8.86 -1.38
C ASP A 71 5.97 8.21 -0.69
N ASN A 72 7.09 8.92 -0.61
CA ASN A 72 8.30 8.52 0.10
C ASN A 72 8.45 9.18 1.48
N GLN A 73 7.36 9.75 2.03
CA GLN A 73 7.38 10.57 3.26
C GLN A 73 8.41 11.71 3.23
N GLN A 74 8.66 12.27 2.06
CA GLN A 74 9.40 13.51 1.88
C GLN A 74 8.53 14.52 1.17
N GLU A 75 8.96 15.78 1.14
CA GLU A 75 8.33 16.76 0.27
C GLU A 75 8.39 16.25 -1.17
N GLY A 76 7.23 16.08 -1.78
CA GLY A 76 7.16 15.67 -3.17
C GLY A 76 7.28 16.88 -4.11
N THR A 77 7.21 16.62 -5.41
CA THR A 77 7.51 17.64 -6.44
C THR A 77 6.39 18.64 -6.67
N LYS A 78 5.21 18.43 -6.07
CA LYS A 78 4.04 19.31 -6.21
C LYS A 78 3.43 19.58 -4.85
N ALA A 79 2.82 20.75 -4.70
CA ALA A 79 2.05 21.10 -3.52
C ALA A 79 0.73 20.31 -3.44
N SER A 80 0.16 20.22 -2.24
CA SER A 80 -1.20 19.69 -2.07
C SER A 80 -2.21 20.58 -2.81
N VAL A 81 -3.21 19.96 -3.44
CA VAL A 81 -4.26 20.69 -4.16
C VAL A 81 -5.33 21.26 -3.22
N LYS A 82 -5.52 20.61 -2.08
CA LYS A 82 -6.34 21.06 -0.95
C LYS A 82 -5.73 20.48 0.33
N TRP A 83 -5.93 21.13 1.46
CA TRP A 83 -5.46 20.65 2.75
C TRP A 83 -6.29 21.22 3.91
N ALA A 84 -6.16 20.63 5.08
CA ALA A 84 -6.68 21.16 6.33
C ALA A 84 -5.81 20.72 7.51
N TYR A 85 -5.74 21.51 8.59
CA TYR A 85 -5.12 21.08 9.84
C TYR A 85 -5.95 19.99 10.54
N ALA A 86 -5.26 19.09 11.22
CA ALA A 86 -5.80 17.92 11.91
C ALA A 86 -5.06 17.75 13.25
N SER A 87 -5.28 18.70 14.16
CA SER A 87 -4.43 18.90 15.34
C SER A 87 -4.70 17.95 16.52
N GLY A 88 -5.92 17.44 16.62
CA GLY A 88 -6.39 16.65 17.76
C GLY A 88 -5.82 15.24 17.81
N LEU A 89 -6.11 14.55 18.93
CA LEU A 89 -5.88 13.11 19.07
C LEU A 89 -6.74 12.30 18.08
N ASP A 90 -7.94 12.79 17.80
CA ASP A 90 -8.82 12.27 16.78
C ASP A 90 -9.75 13.37 16.29
N GLY A 91 -10.35 13.16 15.13
CA GLY A 91 -11.32 14.09 14.60
C GLY A 91 -11.76 13.76 13.19
N THR A 92 -12.54 14.68 12.64
CA THR A 92 -13.00 14.66 11.26
C THR A 92 -12.70 16.01 10.63
N VAL A 93 -12.08 16.02 9.46
CA VAL A 93 -11.95 17.21 8.62
C VAL A 93 -12.88 17.11 7.42
N THR A 94 -13.48 18.23 7.06
CA THR A 94 -14.21 18.37 5.80
C THR A 94 -13.39 19.26 4.89
N ILE A 95 -12.97 18.72 3.75
CA ILE A 95 -12.16 19.44 2.76
C ILE A 95 -13.02 19.68 1.53
N PRO A 96 -13.23 20.94 1.11
CA PRO A 96 -13.99 21.23 -0.10
C PRO A 96 -13.30 20.66 -1.36
N THR A 97 -14.07 19.97 -2.20
CA THR A 97 -13.61 19.38 -3.48
C THR A 97 -13.94 20.24 -4.70
N ASP A 98 -14.48 21.44 -4.47
CA ASP A 98 -14.74 22.41 -5.53
C ASP A 98 -13.49 22.73 -6.34
N GLY A 99 -13.65 22.75 -7.66
CA GLY A 99 -12.58 23.02 -8.61
C GLY A 99 -11.58 21.87 -8.81
N LEU A 100 -11.75 20.74 -8.11
CA LEU A 100 -10.95 19.54 -8.39
C LEU A 100 -11.55 18.78 -9.58
N PRO A 101 -10.73 18.40 -10.59
CA PRO A 101 -11.21 17.54 -11.67
C PRO A 101 -11.59 16.14 -11.16
N GLY A 102 -12.45 15.44 -11.89
CA GLY A 102 -12.67 14.02 -11.63
C GLY A 102 -11.37 13.22 -11.83
N GLY A 103 -11.12 12.25 -10.95
CA GLY A 103 -9.89 11.46 -10.97
C GLY A 103 -9.60 10.78 -9.63
N ASP A 104 -8.42 10.16 -9.55
CA ASP A 104 -7.93 9.53 -8.34
C ASP A 104 -7.05 10.48 -7.53
N TYR A 105 -7.19 10.38 -6.22
CA TYR A 105 -6.51 11.21 -5.24
C TYR A 105 -5.96 10.37 -4.10
N LYS A 106 -4.91 10.87 -3.47
CA LYS A 106 -4.37 10.34 -2.22
C LYS A 106 -4.53 11.40 -1.13
N ALA A 107 -5.01 10.97 0.03
CA ALA A 107 -5.03 11.75 1.25
C ALA A 107 -3.91 11.25 2.17
N TYR A 108 -3.11 12.18 2.67
CA TYR A 108 -2.02 11.91 3.60
C TYR A 108 -2.29 12.63 4.90
N PHE A 109 -2.22 11.92 6.03
CA PHE A 109 -2.16 12.55 7.35
C PHE A 109 -0.70 12.74 7.73
N LEU A 110 -0.28 13.99 7.89
CA LEU A 110 1.11 14.42 7.90
C LEU A 110 1.45 15.16 9.20
N ALA A 111 2.68 14.96 9.68
CA ALA A 111 3.12 15.46 10.97
C ALA A 111 3.74 16.85 10.88
N ARG A 112 3.33 17.78 11.75
CA ARG A 112 4.04 19.02 12.10
C ARG A 112 4.53 19.89 10.93
N ASP A 113 3.67 20.22 9.97
CA ASP A 113 4.01 20.94 8.72
C ASP A 113 5.10 20.25 7.87
N ALA A 114 5.43 19.00 8.19
CA ALA A 114 6.34 18.17 7.43
C ALA A 114 5.56 17.12 6.62
N TYR A 115 6.30 16.28 5.89
CA TYR A 115 5.75 15.30 4.96
C TYR A 115 5.84 13.85 5.49
N ILE A 116 6.06 13.71 6.80
CA ILE A 116 6.11 12.42 7.48
C ILE A 116 4.68 11.95 7.75
N TRP A 117 4.37 10.72 7.36
CA TRP A 117 3.05 10.14 7.60
C TRP A 117 2.81 9.88 9.08
N GLN A 118 1.64 10.30 9.56
CA GLN A 118 1.06 9.87 10.83
C GLN A 118 0.34 8.52 10.70
N GLY A 119 -0.05 8.12 9.49
CA GLY A 119 -0.71 6.84 9.19
C GLY A 119 -0.57 6.47 7.72
N ALA A 120 -0.81 5.21 7.38
CA ALA A 120 -0.80 4.77 5.98
C ALA A 120 -1.79 5.60 5.14
N PRO A 121 -1.38 6.20 4.01
CA PRO A 121 -2.24 7.07 3.21
C PRO A 121 -3.47 6.32 2.71
N VAL A 122 -4.50 7.07 2.34
CA VAL A 122 -5.71 6.51 1.73
C VAL A 122 -5.87 7.05 0.32
N GLN A 123 -6.20 6.16 -0.61
CA GLN A 123 -6.56 6.50 -1.97
C GLN A 123 -8.09 6.53 -2.12
N PHE A 124 -8.59 7.50 -2.88
CA PHE A 124 -10.00 7.68 -3.16
C PHE A 124 -10.19 8.31 -4.54
N SER A 125 -11.43 8.35 -5.03
CA SER A 125 -11.74 8.85 -6.37
C SER A 125 -12.87 9.88 -6.31
N LEU A 126 -12.73 10.95 -7.10
CA LEU A 126 -13.76 11.98 -7.32
C LEU A 126 -14.34 11.80 -8.72
N ASP A 127 -15.66 11.73 -8.85
CA ASP A 127 -16.39 11.63 -10.13
C ASP A 127 -15.89 10.54 -11.10
N LYS A 128 -15.13 9.57 -10.59
CA LYS A 128 -14.58 8.43 -11.33
C LYS A 128 -15.17 7.17 -10.74
N THR A 129 -15.72 6.34 -11.61
CA THR A 129 -16.28 5.04 -11.26
C THR A 129 -15.40 3.93 -11.81
N TYR A 130 -15.31 2.85 -11.06
CA TYR A 130 -14.59 1.65 -11.45
C TYR A 130 -15.58 0.52 -11.70
N PRO A 131 -15.28 -0.41 -12.62
CA PRO A 131 -16.12 -1.57 -12.86
C PRO A 131 -16.13 -2.57 -11.69
N GLY A 132 -15.25 -2.39 -10.70
CA GLY A 132 -15.00 -3.35 -9.64
C GLY A 132 -14.53 -2.74 -8.32
N THR A 133 -14.25 -3.63 -7.36
CA THR A 133 -13.71 -3.31 -6.03
C THR A 133 -12.52 -4.20 -5.72
N VAL A 134 -11.62 -3.72 -4.88
CA VAL A 134 -10.49 -4.48 -4.35
C VAL A 134 -10.35 -4.19 -2.86
N LYS A 135 -10.14 -5.25 -2.08
CA LYS A 135 -9.92 -5.18 -0.65
C LYS A 135 -8.83 -6.15 -0.20
N ALA A 136 -7.63 -5.64 0.00
CA ALA A 136 -6.53 -6.32 0.67
C ALA A 136 -6.69 -6.27 2.20
N THR A 137 -6.53 -7.43 2.82
CA THR A 137 -6.46 -7.63 4.26
C THR A 137 -5.09 -8.22 4.59
N SER A 138 -4.39 -7.58 5.52
CA SER A 138 -3.09 -8.05 5.98
C SER A 138 -3.18 -9.40 6.67
N GLY A 139 -2.13 -10.20 6.55
CA GLY A 139 -2.12 -11.56 7.07
C GLY A 139 -0.94 -12.38 6.53
N TYR A 140 -0.89 -13.64 6.93
CA TYR A 140 0.08 -14.62 6.43
C TYR A 140 -0.72 -15.87 6.00
N PRO A 141 -1.30 -15.89 4.79
CA PRO A 141 -1.06 -14.99 3.64
C PRO A 141 -1.85 -13.67 3.67
N ILE A 142 -1.50 -12.74 2.77
CA ILE A 142 -2.34 -11.57 2.48
C ILE A 142 -3.56 -12.05 1.70
N ARG A 143 -4.76 -11.66 2.13
CA ARG A 143 -6.01 -11.99 1.42
C ARG A 143 -6.48 -10.76 0.64
N VAL A 144 -6.74 -10.92 -0.65
CA VAL A 144 -7.35 -9.87 -1.47
C VAL A 144 -8.71 -10.33 -1.97
N GLU A 145 -9.76 -9.68 -1.50
CA GLU A 145 -11.13 -9.83 -1.99
C GLU A 145 -11.34 -8.87 -3.17
N TYR A 146 -12.04 -9.32 -4.20
CA TYR A 146 -12.27 -8.52 -5.38
C TYR A 146 -13.61 -8.80 -6.03
N SER A 147 -14.10 -7.82 -6.78
CA SER A 147 -15.23 -7.96 -7.70
C SER A 147 -15.02 -7.08 -8.93
N THR A 148 -15.60 -7.45 -10.07
CA THR A 148 -15.56 -6.68 -11.31
C THR A 148 -16.72 -7.06 -12.22
N SER A 149 -17.30 -6.06 -12.90
CA SER A 149 -18.26 -6.26 -13.99
C SER A 149 -17.59 -6.64 -15.32
N LYS A 150 -16.26 -6.72 -15.36
CA LYS A 150 -15.46 -7.10 -16.53
C LYS A 150 -14.57 -8.33 -16.22
N PRO A 151 -15.15 -9.52 -15.96
CA PRO A 151 -14.37 -10.74 -15.75
C PRO A 151 -13.58 -11.10 -17.01
N ASN A 152 -12.38 -11.64 -16.81
CA ASN A 152 -11.48 -12.11 -17.85
C ASN A 152 -10.40 -12.96 -17.18
N GLU A 153 -10.08 -14.14 -17.72
CA GLU A 153 -9.10 -15.08 -17.13
C GLU A 153 -7.72 -14.48 -16.84
N ASN A 154 -7.34 -13.43 -17.58
CA ASN A 154 -6.07 -12.73 -17.44
C ASN A 154 -6.17 -11.48 -16.54
N ASN A 155 -7.31 -11.21 -15.90
CA ASN A 155 -7.35 -10.21 -14.84
C ASN A 155 -6.48 -10.67 -13.67
N TRP A 156 -5.81 -9.74 -12.99
CA TRP A 156 -4.85 -10.09 -11.96
C TRP A 156 -4.83 -9.06 -10.84
N VAL A 157 -4.44 -9.51 -9.66
CA VAL A 157 -4.14 -8.67 -8.52
C VAL A 157 -2.64 -8.46 -8.43
N GLY A 158 -2.21 -7.21 -8.39
CA GLY A 158 -0.82 -6.82 -8.20
C GLY A 158 -0.61 -6.13 -6.86
N ILE A 159 0.41 -6.56 -6.10
CA ILE A 159 0.87 -5.92 -4.87
C ILE A 159 2.15 -5.14 -5.17
N TYR A 160 2.19 -3.87 -4.77
CA TYR A 160 3.32 -2.96 -4.98
C TYR A 160 3.69 -2.26 -3.68
N PHE A 161 4.92 -1.79 -3.55
CA PHE A 161 5.25 -0.85 -2.48
C PHE A 161 4.41 0.43 -2.64
N ALA A 162 3.88 0.95 -1.53
CA ALA A 162 3.12 2.19 -1.57
C ALA A 162 4.00 3.39 -1.95
N ALA A 163 5.27 3.36 -1.54
CA ALA A 163 6.26 4.36 -1.92
C ALA A 163 6.78 4.10 -3.35
N GLY A 164 6.37 4.96 -4.30
CA GLY A 164 6.92 5.02 -5.65
C GLY A 164 6.60 3.84 -6.59
N GLY A 165 5.88 2.81 -6.13
CA GLY A 165 5.53 1.64 -6.94
C GLY A 165 4.14 1.74 -7.58
N GLY A 166 3.82 0.78 -8.45
CA GLY A 166 2.47 0.50 -8.96
C GLY A 166 2.06 1.34 -10.17
N PRO A 167 1.12 0.83 -11.00
CA PRO A 167 0.68 1.47 -12.24
C PRO A 167 -0.34 2.58 -11.98
N ASP A 168 0.03 3.62 -11.24
CA ASP A 168 -0.88 4.73 -10.92
C ASP A 168 -1.47 5.39 -12.20
N THR A 169 -0.72 5.42 -13.30
CA THR A 169 -1.15 5.95 -14.61
C THR A 169 -2.03 5.01 -15.44
N GLY A 170 -2.24 3.76 -14.99
CA GLY A 170 -2.89 2.72 -15.78
C GLY A 170 -1.99 2.09 -16.86
N ALA A 171 -0.69 2.41 -16.86
CA ALA A 171 0.30 1.89 -17.80
C ALA A 171 1.49 1.25 -17.08
N ASN A 172 2.24 0.41 -17.79
CA ASN A 172 3.51 -0.10 -17.28
C ASN A 172 4.49 1.07 -17.11
N ASN A 173 4.90 1.33 -15.87
CA ASN A 173 5.85 2.38 -15.52
C ASN A 173 7.24 1.81 -15.14
N GLY A 174 7.53 0.57 -15.52
CA GLY A 174 8.76 -0.14 -15.18
C GLY A 174 8.81 -0.69 -13.77
N SER A 175 7.79 -0.44 -12.92
CA SER A 175 7.71 -1.04 -11.60
C SER A 175 7.18 -2.47 -11.69
N ALA A 176 8.01 -3.44 -11.32
CA ALA A 176 7.55 -4.81 -11.11
C ALA A 176 6.57 -4.86 -9.93
N SER A 177 5.59 -5.76 -9.99
CA SER A 177 4.82 -6.11 -8.80
C SER A 177 5.73 -6.86 -7.83
N VAL A 178 5.55 -6.59 -6.54
CA VAL A 178 6.24 -7.33 -5.47
C VAL A 178 5.71 -8.76 -5.41
N ARG A 179 4.39 -8.91 -5.58
CA ARG A 179 3.69 -10.18 -5.71
C ARG A 179 2.45 -9.99 -6.57
N TRP A 180 1.96 -11.06 -7.17
CA TRP A 180 0.73 -11.04 -7.94
C TRP A 180 0.03 -12.40 -7.95
N ALA A 181 -1.25 -12.40 -8.31
CA ALA A 181 -2.03 -13.60 -8.59
C ALA A 181 -3.12 -13.30 -9.62
N TYR A 182 -3.52 -14.30 -10.41
CA TYR A 182 -4.68 -14.17 -11.30
C TYR A 182 -5.99 -14.09 -10.51
N ALA A 183 -6.91 -13.28 -11.01
CA ALA A 183 -8.19 -12.90 -10.40
C ALA A 183 -9.28 -12.82 -11.48
N GLY A 184 -9.45 -13.90 -12.24
CA GLY A 184 -10.20 -13.85 -13.49
C GLY A 184 -11.73 -13.79 -13.37
N GLU A 185 -12.26 -14.31 -12.26
CA GLU A 185 -13.69 -14.38 -11.99
C GLU A 185 -14.35 -13.00 -11.80
N ALA A 186 -15.69 -12.94 -11.89
CA ALA A 186 -16.42 -11.70 -11.63
C ALA A 186 -16.35 -11.25 -10.17
N GLN A 187 -16.12 -12.18 -9.25
CA GLN A 187 -15.90 -11.92 -7.83
C GLN A 187 -15.12 -13.08 -7.22
N GLY A 188 -14.29 -12.81 -6.23
CA GLY A 188 -13.51 -13.85 -5.58
C GLY A 188 -12.57 -13.34 -4.51
N SER A 189 -11.69 -14.23 -4.07
CA SER A 189 -10.58 -13.93 -3.18
C SER A 189 -9.32 -14.63 -3.67
N VAL A 190 -8.21 -13.90 -3.73
CA VAL A 190 -6.88 -14.48 -3.97
C VAL A 190 -6.05 -14.39 -2.70
N GLU A 191 -5.17 -15.37 -2.52
CA GLU A 191 -4.16 -15.38 -1.46
C GLU A 191 -2.80 -15.06 -2.05
N ILE A 192 -2.12 -14.07 -1.46
CA ILE A 192 -0.79 -13.66 -1.85
C ILE A 192 0.21 -14.20 -0.82
N PRO A 193 1.14 -15.09 -1.21
CA PRO A 193 2.14 -15.63 -0.30
C PRO A 193 3.05 -14.55 0.27
N THR A 194 3.34 -14.65 1.56
CA THR A 194 4.19 -13.71 2.31
C THR A 194 5.57 -14.27 2.62
N ASP A 195 5.93 -15.43 2.08
CA ASP A 195 7.31 -15.93 2.20
C ASP A 195 8.28 -14.95 1.52
N GLY A 196 9.32 -14.58 2.26
CA GLY A 196 10.26 -13.55 1.83
C GLY A 196 9.64 -12.16 1.62
N PHE A 197 8.47 -11.87 2.20
CA PHE A 197 7.77 -10.58 2.07
C PHE A 197 7.88 -9.79 3.37
N GLY A 198 8.53 -8.63 3.33
CA GLY A 198 8.79 -7.81 4.50
C GLY A 198 7.58 -7.03 4.99
N ASP A 199 7.73 -6.46 6.17
CA ASP A 199 6.75 -5.55 6.72
C ASP A 199 6.84 -4.18 6.02
N GLY A 200 5.71 -3.50 5.87
CA GLY A 200 5.67 -2.21 5.19
C GLY A 200 4.28 -1.76 4.78
N VAL A 201 4.23 -0.71 3.96
CA VAL A 201 3.00 -0.19 3.36
C VAL A 201 2.99 -0.49 1.87
N TYR A 202 1.89 -1.03 1.40
CA TYR A 202 1.70 -1.59 0.07
C TYR A 202 0.45 -1.03 -0.60
N LYS A 203 0.38 -1.20 -1.92
CA LYS A 203 -0.78 -0.91 -2.77
C LYS A 203 -1.24 -2.19 -3.46
N ALA A 204 -2.52 -2.49 -3.35
CA ALA A 204 -3.18 -3.56 -4.09
C ALA A 204 -3.97 -2.97 -5.27
N TYR A 205 -3.77 -3.54 -6.45
CA TYR A 205 -4.50 -3.20 -7.68
C TYR A 205 -5.22 -4.43 -8.18
N LEU A 206 -6.46 -4.25 -8.67
CA LEU A 206 -7.11 -5.21 -9.56
C LEU A 206 -6.94 -4.70 -10.99
N LEU A 207 -6.24 -5.45 -11.83
CA LEU A 207 -5.75 -5.03 -13.14
C LEU A 207 -6.34 -5.89 -14.27
N ALA A 208 -6.61 -5.26 -15.41
CA ALA A 208 -7.33 -5.89 -16.51
C ALA A 208 -6.40 -6.64 -17.49
N ASN A 209 -6.75 -7.90 -17.80
CA ASN A 209 -6.26 -8.65 -18.97
C ASN A 209 -4.74 -8.57 -19.24
N ASP A 210 -3.91 -9.00 -18.28
CA ASP A 210 -2.42 -8.89 -18.28
C ASP A 210 -1.87 -7.46 -18.51
N GLY A 211 -2.74 -6.46 -18.53
CA GLY A 211 -2.42 -5.05 -18.63
C GLY A 211 -2.37 -4.38 -17.27
N TYR A 212 -2.27 -3.05 -17.30
CA TYR A 212 -2.11 -2.21 -16.12
C TYR A 212 -3.28 -1.25 -15.91
N GLU A 213 -4.36 -1.39 -16.69
CA GLU A 213 -5.61 -0.66 -16.47
C GLU A 213 -6.27 -1.16 -15.18
N SER A 214 -6.58 -0.24 -14.26
CA SER A 214 -7.22 -0.57 -12.98
C SER A 214 -8.72 -0.81 -13.14
N LEU A 215 -9.19 -1.98 -12.70
CA LEU A 215 -10.61 -2.35 -12.61
C LEU A 215 -11.26 -1.91 -11.29
N ALA A 216 -10.48 -1.49 -10.30
CA ALA A 216 -10.94 -0.98 -9.02
C ALA A 216 -10.06 0.20 -8.58
N SER A 217 -10.58 1.05 -7.69
CA SER A 217 -9.74 2.06 -7.02
C SER A 217 -8.68 1.32 -6.18
N PRO A 218 -7.38 1.55 -6.40
CA PRO A 218 -6.32 0.85 -5.67
C PRO A 218 -6.43 1.07 -4.16
N GLN A 219 -6.13 0.03 -3.39
CA GLN A 219 -6.14 0.13 -1.93
C GLN A 219 -4.72 0.18 -1.38
N ILE A 220 -4.43 1.19 -0.57
CA ILE A 220 -3.22 1.25 0.26
C ILE A 220 -3.49 0.52 1.58
N PHE A 221 -2.58 -0.39 1.99
CA PHE A 221 -2.69 -1.15 3.23
C PHE A 221 -1.31 -1.37 3.85
N ALA A 222 -1.26 -1.68 5.15
CA ALA A 222 -0.03 -2.06 5.85
C ALA A 222 0.02 -3.58 6.05
N GLN A 223 1.21 -4.17 5.87
CA GLN A 223 1.51 -5.57 6.18
C GLN A 223 2.55 -5.60 7.31
N GLY A 224 2.29 -6.41 8.35
CA GLY A 224 3.16 -6.53 9.50
C GLY A 224 3.42 -5.20 10.21
N ASN A 225 4.63 -5.00 10.74
CA ASN A 225 5.03 -3.81 11.48
C ASN A 225 5.86 -2.82 10.63
N ALA A 226 5.22 -1.78 10.09
CA ALA A 226 5.81 -0.82 9.15
C ALA A 226 6.66 0.29 9.81
N VAL A 227 7.33 0.03 10.94
CA VAL A 227 8.09 1.03 11.74
C VAL A 227 9.25 1.65 10.96
N PHE A 228 9.93 0.87 10.12
CA PHE A 228 11.16 1.31 9.44
C PHE A 228 10.90 2.20 8.23
N LYS A 229 9.63 2.35 7.81
CA LYS A 229 9.21 3.17 6.68
C LYS A 229 9.90 2.83 5.35
N GLY A 230 10.55 1.68 5.29
CA GLY A 230 11.02 0.98 4.12
C GLY A 230 10.56 -0.47 4.20
N ALA A 231 10.68 -1.19 3.09
CA ALA A 231 10.27 -2.57 2.99
C ALA A 231 11.23 -3.32 2.05
N ILE A 232 11.31 -4.64 2.21
CA ILE A 232 12.10 -5.52 1.37
C ILE A 232 11.30 -6.78 1.08
N ALA A 233 11.41 -7.31 -0.13
CA ALA A 233 10.85 -8.60 -0.51
C ALA A 233 11.83 -9.34 -1.41
N VAL A 234 11.83 -10.67 -1.38
CA VAL A 234 12.66 -11.50 -2.25
C VAL A 234 11.82 -12.29 -3.23
N ASP A 235 12.24 -12.32 -4.48
CA ASP A 235 11.81 -13.30 -5.46
C ASP A 235 12.87 -14.39 -5.58
N TYR A 236 12.42 -15.64 -5.44
CA TYR A 236 13.25 -16.81 -5.60
C TYR A 236 13.42 -17.10 -7.10
N ALA A 237 14.57 -16.71 -7.66
CA ALA A 237 15.00 -17.16 -8.97
C ALA A 237 16.07 -18.25 -8.82
N ALA A 238 16.14 -19.18 -9.76
CA ALA A 238 17.12 -20.26 -9.70
C ALA A 238 18.56 -19.72 -9.55
N GLY A 239 19.20 -20.03 -8.43
CA GLY A 239 20.60 -19.68 -8.15
C GLY A 239 20.86 -18.26 -7.63
N SER A 240 19.84 -17.41 -7.45
CA SER A 240 20.02 -16.05 -6.93
C SER A 240 18.78 -15.51 -6.22
N PHE A 241 18.99 -14.63 -5.25
CA PHE A 241 17.91 -13.88 -4.64
C PHE A 241 17.74 -12.54 -5.34
N THR A 242 16.55 -12.27 -5.87
CA THR A 242 16.22 -10.96 -6.45
C THR A 242 15.40 -10.21 -5.42
N PHE A 243 16.01 -9.22 -4.77
CA PHE A 243 15.34 -8.37 -3.79
C PHE A 243 14.71 -7.16 -4.46
N GLN A 244 13.44 -6.92 -4.17
CA GLN A 244 12.79 -5.63 -4.39
C GLN A 244 12.77 -4.90 -3.04
N TYR A 245 13.05 -3.59 -3.04
CA TYR A 245 13.12 -2.83 -1.79
C TYR A 245 12.68 -1.38 -1.97
N THR A 246 12.27 -0.77 -0.86
CA THR A 246 12.03 0.67 -0.75
C THR A 246 12.59 1.24 0.56
N THR A 247 13.05 2.49 0.53
CA THR A 247 13.52 3.25 1.69
C THR A 247 13.35 4.75 1.47
N GLN A 248 13.23 5.47 2.57
CA GLN A 248 13.19 6.94 2.60
C GLN A 248 14.56 7.56 2.79
N ARG A 249 15.58 6.71 3.01
CA ARG A 249 16.94 7.13 3.33
C ARG A 249 17.90 6.60 2.27
N ALA A 250 17.59 6.84 0.99
CA ALA A 250 18.46 6.47 -0.11
C ALA A 250 19.89 7.03 0.11
N ALA A 251 20.89 6.18 -0.06
CA ALA A 251 22.28 6.54 0.11
C ALA A 251 23.18 5.56 -0.64
N ALA A 252 24.28 6.06 -1.18
CA ALA A 252 25.22 5.28 -2.00
C ALA A 252 25.85 4.06 -1.30
N LYS A 253 25.72 3.99 0.02
CA LYS A 253 26.28 2.95 0.89
C LYS A 253 25.23 2.11 1.59
N ASN A 254 23.95 2.25 1.21
CA ASN A 254 22.93 1.30 1.65
C ASN A 254 23.15 -0.04 0.97
N TRP A 255 22.87 -1.13 1.67
CA TRP A 255 23.23 -2.47 1.21
C TRP A 255 22.27 -3.52 1.74
N ILE A 256 22.15 -4.62 0.99
CA ILE A 256 21.40 -5.82 1.38
C ILE A 256 22.42 -6.91 1.68
N GLY A 257 22.38 -7.45 2.89
CA GLY A 257 23.25 -8.54 3.31
C GLY A 257 22.45 -9.79 3.71
N ILE A 258 23.08 -10.95 3.56
CA ILE A 258 22.50 -12.26 3.90
C ILE A 258 23.36 -12.96 4.95
N TRP A 259 22.72 -13.48 5.99
CA TRP A 259 23.35 -14.24 7.07
C TRP A 259 22.65 -15.58 7.31
N PRO A 260 23.31 -16.55 7.99
CA PRO A 260 22.62 -17.72 8.52
C PRO A 260 21.44 -17.30 9.39
N TYR A 261 20.37 -18.09 9.40
CA TYR A 261 19.24 -17.81 10.29
C TYR A 261 19.65 -17.72 11.77
N GLY A 262 19.14 -16.72 12.48
CA GLY A 262 19.49 -16.39 13.86
C GLY A 262 20.88 -15.75 14.03
N GLN A 263 21.55 -15.43 12.92
CA GLN A 263 22.81 -14.70 12.92
C GLN A 263 22.66 -13.49 12.02
N GLY A 264 23.26 -12.38 12.42
CA GLY A 264 23.15 -11.11 11.69
C GLY A 264 22.83 -9.96 12.64
N PRO A 265 22.59 -8.76 12.09
CA PRO A 265 22.37 -7.56 12.87
C PRO A 265 20.95 -7.51 13.48
N ASP A 266 20.50 -8.58 14.15
CA ASP A 266 19.18 -8.68 14.79
C ASP A 266 18.93 -7.57 15.83
N SER A 267 20.00 -7.04 16.42
CA SER A 267 20.01 -5.92 17.36
C SER A 267 20.44 -4.58 16.74
N GLN A 268 20.44 -4.48 15.41
CA GLN A 268 20.96 -3.33 14.65
C GLN A 268 22.42 -2.97 14.98
N SER A 269 23.19 -3.97 15.40
CA SER A 269 24.63 -3.86 15.69
C SER A 269 25.43 -4.87 14.86
N GLY A 270 26.72 -4.61 14.69
CA GLY A 270 27.57 -5.47 13.86
C GLY A 270 27.76 -6.85 14.49
N VAL A 271 27.30 -7.89 13.79
CA VAL A 271 27.46 -9.30 14.21
C VAL A 271 27.95 -10.11 13.02
N GLY A 272 29.25 -10.44 13.03
CA GLY A 272 29.89 -11.24 11.99
C GLY A 272 29.88 -10.61 10.59
N ALA A 273 30.53 -11.28 9.63
CA ALA A 273 30.45 -10.89 8.23
C ALA A 273 29.18 -11.49 7.58
N SER A 274 28.54 -10.73 6.70
CA SER A 274 27.51 -11.28 5.80
C SER A 274 28.12 -12.37 4.92
N LEU A 275 27.35 -13.42 4.62
CA LEU A 275 27.77 -14.49 3.70
C LEU A 275 27.90 -13.97 2.27
N VAL A 276 26.94 -13.16 1.85
CA VAL A 276 26.87 -12.48 0.55
C VAL A 276 26.11 -11.17 0.74
N TRP A 277 26.39 -10.18 -0.12
CA TRP A 277 25.78 -8.85 -0.05
C TRP A 277 25.82 -8.13 -1.40
N GLU A 278 24.99 -7.11 -1.55
CA GLU A 278 25.03 -6.14 -2.65
C GLU A 278 24.63 -4.74 -2.21
N TYR A 279 25.13 -3.71 -2.90
CA TYR A 279 24.68 -2.33 -2.67
C TYR A 279 23.27 -2.08 -3.23
N ALA A 280 22.45 -1.38 -2.43
CA ALA A 280 21.05 -1.07 -2.67
C ALA A 280 20.82 0.44 -2.43
N THR A 281 21.25 1.24 -3.40
CA THR A 281 21.48 2.69 -3.23
C THR A 281 20.23 3.55 -3.32
N ASP A 282 19.21 3.05 -4.02
CA ASP A 282 18.08 3.84 -4.48
C ASP A 282 16.95 3.88 -3.44
N ALA A 283 16.00 4.80 -3.58
CA ALA A 283 14.82 4.84 -2.70
C ALA A 283 13.81 3.72 -3.01
N LEU A 284 13.87 3.19 -4.23
CA LEU A 284 13.09 2.06 -4.73
C LEU A 284 13.97 1.34 -5.74
N GLY A 285 14.11 0.02 -5.64
CA GLY A 285 14.95 -0.69 -6.58
C GLY A 285 14.83 -2.20 -6.52
N ILE A 286 15.54 -2.82 -7.47
CA ILE A 286 15.68 -4.27 -7.59
C ILE A 286 17.17 -4.59 -7.56
N LYS A 287 17.58 -5.56 -6.72
CA LYS A 287 18.96 -6.04 -6.64
C LYS A 287 19.01 -7.55 -6.63
N LYS A 288 19.87 -8.10 -7.48
CA LYS A 288 20.18 -9.52 -7.51
C LYS A 288 21.40 -9.77 -6.63
N VAL A 289 21.25 -10.59 -5.60
CA VAL A 289 22.36 -11.07 -4.77
C VAL A 289 22.73 -12.49 -5.21
N ASP A 290 23.99 -12.68 -5.59
CA ASP A 290 24.50 -14.00 -5.96
C ASP A 290 24.57 -14.90 -4.73
N ALA A 291 23.65 -15.86 -4.66
CA ALA A 291 23.57 -16.84 -3.59
C ALA A 291 24.10 -18.20 -4.02
N SER A 292 24.69 -18.34 -5.21
CA SER A 292 25.08 -19.63 -5.82
C SER A 292 25.95 -20.51 -4.91
N LYS A 293 26.82 -19.88 -4.09
CA LYS A 293 27.74 -20.56 -3.16
C LYS A 293 27.14 -20.93 -1.80
N LEU A 294 25.93 -20.47 -1.49
CA LEU A 294 25.25 -20.84 -0.24
C LEU A 294 24.79 -22.30 -0.29
N ALA A 295 24.78 -23.01 0.84
CA ALA A 295 24.12 -24.30 0.93
C ALA A 295 22.59 -24.13 0.85
N SER A 296 21.85 -25.22 0.62
CA SER A 296 20.41 -25.18 0.86
C SER A 296 20.14 -25.01 2.35
N GLY A 297 19.13 -24.22 2.69
CA GLY A 297 18.82 -23.90 4.08
C GLY A 297 18.11 -22.57 4.27
N GLN A 298 17.91 -22.22 5.54
CA GLN A 298 17.23 -21.01 5.97
C GLN A 298 18.25 -19.91 6.29
N TYR A 299 17.95 -18.69 5.84
CA TYR A 299 18.78 -17.51 5.99
C TYR A 299 17.92 -16.30 6.39
N GLN A 300 18.58 -15.20 6.77
CA GLN A 300 17.95 -13.90 6.94
C GLN A 300 18.60 -12.87 6.02
N ALA A 301 17.78 -12.02 5.41
CA ALA A 301 18.22 -10.85 4.66
C ALA A 301 17.87 -9.57 5.41
N PHE A 302 18.81 -8.63 5.38
CA PHE A 302 18.70 -7.33 6.03
C PHE A 302 18.94 -6.23 5.01
N PHE A 303 18.09 -5.21 4.99
CA PHE A 303 18.34 -3.97 4.25
C PHE A 303 18.88 -2.91 5.21
N LEU A 304 20.12 -2.48 4.99
CA LEU A 304 20.94 -1.79 5.98
C LEU A 304 21.46 -0.45 5.47
N ALA A 305 21.65 0.48 6.41
CA ALA A 305 22.05 1.85 6.12
C ALA A 305 23.57 2.07 6.13
N ASN A 306 24.09 2.76 5.12
CA ASN A 306 25.40 3.42 5.11
C ASN A 306 26.61 2.58 5.59
N ASP A 307 26.85 1.39 5.00
CA ASP A 307 27.89 0.42 5.42
C ASP A 307 27.79 -0.01 6.90
N GLY A 308 26.70 0.35 7.59
CA GLY A 308 26.41 0.02 8.96
C GLY A 308 25.33 -1.05 9.08
N TYR A 309 24.82 -1.22 10.29
CA TYR A 309 23.90 -2.31 10.65
C TYR A 309 22.52 -1.83 11.10
N SER A 310 22.24 -0.53 10.96
CA SER A 310 20.89 0.02 11.21
C SER A 310 19.94 -0.38 10.11
N TRP A 311 18.74 -0.82 10.48
CA TRP A 311 17.76 -1.32 9.52
C TRP A 311 17.06 -0.18 8.76
N LEU A 312 16.83 -0.43 7.48
CA LEU A 312 15.98 0.37 6.60
C LEU A 312 14.62 -0.28 6.36
N ALA A 313 14.49 -1.57 6.65
CA ALA A 313 13.27 -2.37 6.58
C ALA A 313 13.33 -3.49 7.62
N SER A 314 12.17 -4.03 8.02
CA SER A 314 12.14 -5.25 8.84
C SER A 314 12.89 -6.39 8.11
N PRO A 315 13.76 -7.16 8.78
CA PRO A 315 14.46 -8.27 8.17
C PRO A 315 13.49 -9.35 7.70
N ILE A 316 13.85 -10.06 6.63
CA ILE A 316 13.05 -11.15 6.10
C ILE A 316 13.79 -12.46 6.22
N THR A 317 13.04 -13.52 6.54
CA THR A 317 13.51 -14.90 6.42
C THR A 317 13.44 -15.30 4.95
N ILE A 318 14.49 -15.97 4.47
CA ILE A 318 14.59 -16.46 3.09
C ILE A 318 15.11 -17.90 3.07
N HIS A 319 14.83 -18.61 1.98
CA HIS A 319 15.19 -20.03 1.83
C HIS A 319 15.96 -20.27 0.52
N LYS A 320 16.98 -21.14 0.56
CA LYS A 320 17.69 -21.61 -0.64
C LYS A 320 17.49 -23.10 -0.89
#